data_AF-A0A936NTI1-F1
#
_entry.id   AF-A0A936NTI1-F1
#
_cell.length_a   1.000
_cell.length_b   1.000
_cell.length_c   1.000
_cell.angle_alpha   90.00
_cell.angle_beta   90.00
_cell.angle_gamma   90.00
#
_symmetry.space_group_name_H-M   'P 1'
#
loop_
_entity.id
_entity.type
_entity.pdbx_description
1 polymer ?
#
loop_
_entity_poly.entity_id
_entity_poly.type
_entity_poly.pdbx_seq_one_letter_code
_entity_poly.pdbx_strand_id
1 'polypeptide(L)'
;MNAIEFSFRAMTIYYIKSQVETIKLDNDTAQVTVSSSTDADIITAVVDGKKKESKRAKTTKKYQDTWKKTPQGWKIIQRVVD
;
A
#
# COMPACT_ATOMS: atom_id res chain seq x y z
N MET A 1 -12.51 -40.38 19.70
CA MET A 1 -12.22 -39.00 20.11
C MET A 1 -11.23 -38.40 19.12
N ASN A 2 -11.66 -37.33 18.45
CA ASN A 2 -10.97 -36.11 17.95
C ASN A 2 -9.48 -36.23 17.54
N ALA A 3 -9.02 -35.67 16.43
CA ALA A 3 -9.45 -34.42 15.81
C ALA A 3 -9.16 -34.40 14.31
N ILE A 4 -10.10 -33.88 13.53
CA ILE A 4 -9.76 -33.33 12.21
C ILE A 4 -9.26 -31.90 12.49
N GLU A 5 -7.95 -31.71 12.48
CA GLU A 5 -7.35 -30.38 12.47
C GLU A 5 -7.56 -29.74 11.09
N PHE A 6 -8.53 -28.84 10.99
CA PHE A 6 -8.63 -27.97 9.84
C PHE A 6 -7.68 -26.78 10.02
N SER A 7 -6.49 -26.84 9.40
CA SER A 7 -5.60 -25.69 9.30
C SER A 7 -5.99 -24.83 8.09
N PHE A 8 -6.73 -23.74 8.31
CA PHE A 8 -6.96 -22.74 7.26
C PHE A 8 -5.73 -21.83 7.16
N ARG A 9 -4.91 -22.02 6.12
CA ARG A 9 -3.90 -21.04 5.70
C ARG A 9 -4.56 -20.06 4.75
N ALA A 10 -5.00 -18.92 5.25
CA ALA A 10 -5.35 -17.78 4.40
C ALA A 10 -4.09 -16.94 4.17
N MET A 11 -3.80 -16.59 2.92
CA MET A 11 -2.70 -15.71 2.55
C MET A 11 -3.27 -14.44 1.96
N THR A 12 -2.84 -13.28 2.47
CA THR A 12 -3.19 -11.98 1.87
C THR A 12 -2.01 -11.49 1.04
N ILE A 13 -2.23 -11.23 -0.25
CA ILE A 13 -1.23 -10.65 -1.14
C ILE A 13 -1.56 -9.17 -1.29
N TYR A 14 -0.58 -8.30 -1.04
CA TYR A 14 -0.70 -6.86 -1.24
C TYR A 14 0.10 -6.45 -2.48
N TYR A 15 -0.58 -5.87 -3.46
CA TYR A 15 0.05 -5.16 -4.57
C TYR A 15 0.01 -3.67 -4.27
N ILE A 16 1.18 -3.08 -4.03
CA ILE A 16 1.33 -1.64 -3.78
C ILE A 16 1.98 -1.02 -5.01
N LYS A 17 1.31 -0.04 -5.61
CA LYS A 17 1.85 0.78 -6.70
C LYS A 17 1.85 2.23 -6.25
N SER A 18 3.02 2.84 -6.24
CA SER A 18 3.19 4.28 -5.99
C SER A 18 3.67 4.97 -7.26
N GLN A 19 3.08 6.11 -7.57
CA GLN A 19 3.43 6.92 -8.73
C GLN A 19 3.61 8.36 -8.30
N VAL A 20 4.74 8.96 -8.65
CA VAL A 20 4.96 10.39 -8.49
C VAL A 20 4.19 11.10 -9.60
N GLU A 21 3.25 11.95 -9.21
CA GLU A 21 2.44 12.74 -10.14
C GLU A 21 3.10 14.07 -10.47
N THR A 22 3.72 14.71 -9.46
CA THR A 22 4.27 16.05 -9.63
C THR A 22 5.45 16.24 -8.70
N ILE A 23 6.47 16.95 -9.19
CA ILE A 23 7.58 17.45 -8.41
C ILE A 23 7.74 18.92 -8.76
N LYS A 24 7.66 19.80 -7.77
CA LYS A 24 8.04 21.22 -7.88
C LYS A 24 9.23 21.47 -6.99
N LEU A 25 10.29 22.04 -7.55
CA LEU A 25 11.51 22.39 -6.82
C LEU A 25 11.57 23.90 -6.64
N ASP A 26 11.86 24.34 -5.42
CA ASP A 26 12.14 25.74 -5.10
C ASP A 26 13.31 25.79 -4.11
N ASN A 27 14.49 26.17 -4.61
CA ASN A 27 15.73 26.27 -3.85
C ASN A 27 16.03 25.02 -3.00
N ASP A 28 15.84 25.12 -1.68
CA ASP A 28 16.06 24.08 -0.69
C ASP A 28 14.77 23.31 -0.35
N THR A 29 13.68 23.51 -1.08
CA THR A 29 12.40 22.84 -0.87
C THR A 29 11.92 22.10 -2.12
N ALA A 30 11.19 21.01 -1.91
CA ALA A 30 10.52 20.26 -2.97
C ALA A 30 9.10 19.90 -2.55
N GLN A 31 8.10 20.22 -3.38
CA GLN A 31 6.74 19.75 -3.21
C GLN A 31 6.52 18.54 -4.13
N VAL A 32 6.23 17.39 -3.55
CA VAL A 32 6.10 16.11 -4.25
C VAL A 32 4.70 15.55 -4.01
N THR A 33 3.97 15.30 -5.09
CA THR A 33 2.67 14.65 -5.04
C THR A 33 2.80 13.20 -5.48
N VAL A 34 2.32 12.25 -4.67
CA VAL A 34 2.40 10.81 -4.92
C VAL A 34 1.01 10.18 -4.77
N SER A 35 0.56 9.45 -5.78
CA SER A 35 -0.58 8.55 -5.64
C SER A 35 -0.09 7.15 -5.29
N SER A 36 -0.62 6.54 -4.23
CA SER A 36 -0.35 5.15 -3.88
C SER A 36 -1.64 4.35 -3.91
N SER A 37 -1.69 3.32 -4.75
CA SER A 37 -2.78 2.35 -4.78
C SER A 37 -2.33 1.06 -4.12
N THR A 38 -3.12 0.55 -3.20
CA THR A 38 -2.98 -0.77 -2.59
C THR A 38 -4.13 -1.64 -3.05
N ASP A 39 -3.80 -2.83 -3.51
CA ASP A 39 -4.74 -3.84 -3.94
C ASP A 39 -4.45 -5.13 -3.19
N ALA A 40 -5.38 -5.52 -2.33
CA ALA A 40 -5.24 -6.68 -1.47
C ALA A 40 -6.12 -7.81 -2.00
N ASP A 41 -5.53 -8.98 -2.21
CA ASP A 41 -6.23 -10.20 -2.55
C ASP A 41 -6.08 -11.22 -1.41
N ILE A 42 -7.20 -11.77 -0.94
CA ILE A 42 -7.22 -12.79 0.12
C ILE A 42 -7.44 -14.15 -0.53
N ILE A 43 -6.38 -14.95 -0.55
CA ILE A 43 -6.43 -16.34 -0.99
C ILE A 43 -6.72 -17.21 0.24
N THR A 44 -7.95 -17.68 0.37
CA THR A 44 -8.29 -18.76 1.31
C THR A 44 -7.99 -20.11 0.65
N ALA A 45 -7.09 -20.91 1.23
CA ALA A 45 -6.94 -22.30 0.83
C ALA A 45 -8.29 -23.02 0.97
N VAL A 46 -8.81 -23.54 -0.14
CA VAL A 46 -10.11 -24.19 -0.19
C VAL A 46 -10.01 -25.52 0.55
N VAL A 47 -10.70 -25.63 1.68
CA VAL A 47 -11.13 -26.92 2.22
C VAL A 47 -12.51 -27.19 1.59
N ASP A 48 -12.68 -28.36 0.96
CA ASP A 48 -13.95 -28.88 0.38
C ASP A 48 -14.46 -28.28 -0.94
N GLY A 49 -13.60 -28.14 -1.95
CA GLY A 49 -14.02 -28.14 -3.37
C GLY A 49 -14.88 -26.95 -3.86
N LYS A 50 -15.27 -26.02 -3.00
CA LYS A 50 -15.97 -24.79 -3.39
C LYS A 50 -14.95 -23.66 -3.51
N LYS A 51 -14.66 -23.25 -4.75
CA LYS A 51 -13.91 -22.02 -5.06
C LYS A 51 -14.62 -20.85 -4.38
N LYS A 52 -14.05 -20.32 -3.29
CA LYS A 52 -14.50 -19.05 -2.71
C LYS A 52 -14.01 -17.92 -3.62
N GLU A 53 -14.89 -16.99 -3.97
CA GLU A 53 -14.52 -15.77 -4.67
C GLU A 53 -13.45 -15.03 -3.87
N SER A 54 -12.36 -14.65 -4.53
CA SER A 54 -11.35 -13.79 -3.94
C SER A 54 -11.99 -12.45 -3.57
N LYS A 55 -11.81 -12.03 -2.31
CA LYS A 55 -12.19 -10.68 -1.91
C LYS A 55 -11.04 -9.74 -2.24
N ARG A 56 -11.21 -8.97 -3.31
CA ARG A 56 -10.27 -7.93 -3.73
C ARG A 56 -10.65 -6.60 -3.10
N ALA A 57 -9.75 -6.01 -2.32
CA ALA A 57 -9.92 -4.69 -1.74
C ALA A 57 -8.91 -3.72 -2.37
N LYS A 58 -9.41 -2.72 -3.09
CA LYS A 58 -8.59 -1.67 -3.71
C LYS A 58 -8.76 -0.36 -2.95
N THR A 59 -7.65 0.19 -2.46
CA THR A 59 -7.59 1.51 -1.82
C THR A 59 -6.60 2.37 -2.60
N THR A 60 -6.91 3.65 -2.78
CA THR A 60 -5.96 4.64 -3.32
C THR A 60 -5.86 5.78 -2.34
N LYS A 61 -4.64 6.22 -2.05
CA LYS A 61 -4.33 7.38 -1.21
C LYS A 61 -3.45 8.33 -1.99
N LYS A 62 -3.64 9.62 -1.78
CA LYS A 62 -2.78 10.66 -2.34
C LYS A 62 -1.98 11.31 -1.21
N TYR A 63 -0.69 11.46 -1.44
CA TYR A 63 0.24 12.10 -0.53
C TYR A 63 0.77 13.36 -1.19
N GLN A 64 0.74 14.48 -0.47
CA GLN A 64 1.46 15.69 -0.82
C GLN A 64 2.54 15.91 0.24
N ASP A 65 3.79 15.70 -0.15
CA ASP A 65 4.96 15.83 0.71
C ASP A 65 5.71 17.12 0.40
N THR A 66 6.00 17.90 1.42
CA THR A 66 6.99 18.98 1.34
C THR A 66 8.30 18.46 1.91
N TRP A 67 9.34 18.47 1.09
CA TRP A 67 10.69 18.09 1.46
C TRP A 67 11.58 19.31 1.58
N LYS A 68 12.52 19.29 2.52
CA LYS A 68 13.56 20.29 2.67
C LYS A 68 14.94 19.64 2.55
N LYS A 69 15.84 20.29 1.81
CA LYS A 69 17.22 19.87 1.63
C LYS A 69 17.99 20.18 2.93
N THR A 70 18.67 19.17 3.43
CA THR A 70 19.57 19.25 4.59
C THR A 70 20.97 18.79 4.16
N PRO A 71 22.03 19.08 4.94
CA PRO A 71 23.36 18.56 4.64
C PRO A 71 23.42 17.03 4.52
N GLN A 72 22.50 16.30 5.18
CA GLN A 72 22.39 14.84 5.14
C GLN A 72 21.46 14.31 4.04
N GLY A 73 20.93 15.18 3.18
CA GLY A 73 19.98 14.83 2.12
C GLY A 73 18.59 15.46 2.32
N TRP A 74 17.59 14.95 1.62
CA TRP A 74 16.22 15.48 1.70
C TRP A 74 15.46 14.88 2.88
N LYS A 75 14.71 15.71 3.61
CA LYS A 75 13.81 15.29 4.68
C LYS A 75 12.40 15.81 4.45
N ILE A 76 11.40 14.98 4.73
CA ILE A 76 10.00 15.42 4.74
C ILE A 76 9.79 16.33 5.95
N ILE A 77 9.29 17.54 5.71
CA ILE A 77 8.90 18.49 6.76
C ILE A 77 7.38 18.55 6.95
N GLN A 78 6.61 18.17 5.93
CA GLN A 78 5.15 18.11 5.98
C GLN A 78 4.63 17.03 5.03
N ARG A 79 3.59 16.30 5.47
CA ARG A 79 2.82 15.35 4.65
C ARG A 79 1.33 15.61 4.83
N VAL A 80 0.62 15.81 3.74
CA VAL A 80 -0.85 15.83 3.68
C VAL A 80 -1.31 14.53 3.02
N VAL A 81 -2.37 13.92 3.57
CA VAL A 81 -2.94 12.66 3.08
C VAL A 81 -4.39 12.89 2.69
N ASP A 82 -4.71 12.69 1.41
CA ASP A 82 -6.06 12.77 0.83
C ASP A 82 -6.57 11.37 0.44
#